data_AF-A0A9X1HCP5-F1
#
_entry.id   AF-A0A9X1HCP5-F1
#
_cell.length_a   1.000
_cell.length_b   1.000
_cell.length_c   1.000
_cell.angle_alpha   90.00
_cell.angle_beta   90.00
_cell.angle_gamma   90.00
#
_symmetry.space_group_name_H-M   'P 1'
#
loop_
_entity.id
_entity.type
_entity.pdbx_description
1 polymer ?
#
loop_
_entity_poly.entity_id
_entity_poly.type
_entity_poly.pdbx_seq_one_letter_code
_entity_poly.pdbx_strand_id
1 'polypeptide(L)'
;MKDLVLFFAHNGTGKTRLSMDFKQAGKEFDAEGNVTNRDTLYFNAFTEDLFSWNNDLEHDTNRELNLNSDSAFFDGLHELELDAKIESFFNNYVDLKFDIDYDTSTVKFSRSIIVEGNEQTVENIKISRGEETLFIWCFFLAICQLAIDKDPAYSWVKYIYIDDPISSLDENNAIAVACDLCNLLTTEGNELKTVISTHHSLFFNVLYNEFGRKVKNKRYFLHCKKPSGYALQDTNDTPFFHHIATLSELKKITESNKIYTYHFNSLRSVLEKTATFFGYDKIDKCIDGLEDEVLFERALQLFSHGKYSIFDPVEMGDDNKDLFKRILTGFLNKYEFYFPLIFEEVAAAEVQQPEVAQAVAAALSEVVPIVEPDQLNS
;
A
#
# COMPACT_ATOMS: atom_id res chain seq x y z
N MET A 1 -20.33 10.10 -14.75
CA MET A 1 -20.13 10.19 -13.29
C MET A 1 -18.83 9.45 -13.02
N LYS A 2 -17.82 10.10 -12.43
CA LYS A 2 -16.51 9.50 -12.17
C LYS A 2 -16.67 8.41 -11.10
N ASP A 3 -16.20 7.20 -11.39
CA ASP A 3 -16.20 6.11 -10.42
C ASP A 3 -14.80 6.01 -9.79
N LEU A 4 -14.68 6.46 -8.55
CA LEU A 4 -13.47 6.35 -7.76
C LEU A 4 -13.70 5.37 -6.60
N VAL A 5 -12.78 4.43 -6.42
CA VAL A 5 -12.77 3.49 -5.31
C VAL A 5 -11.52 3.70 -4.47
N LEU A 6 -11.71 3.98 -3.18
CA LEU A 6 -10.63 4.16 -2.22
C LEU A 6 -10.66 2.99 -1.23
N PHE A 7 -9.59 2.20 -1.20
CA PHE A 7 -9.40 1.03 -0.35
C PHE A 7 -8.34 1.30 0.72
N PHE A 8 -8.72 1.06 1.98
CA PHE A 8 -7.73 0.88 3.04
C PHE A 8 -7.52 -0.60 3.29
N ALA A 9 -6.26 -1.06 3.28
CA ALA A 9 -5.92 -2.41 3.72
C ALA A 9 -4.54 -2.44 4.36
N HIS A 10 -4.42 -3.22 5.43
CA HIS A 10 -3.15 -3.41 6.14
C HIS A 10 -2.09 -4.06 5.26
N ASN A 11 -0.82 -3.91 5.65
CA ASN A 11 0.29 -4.59 5.00
C ASN A 11 0.11 -6.11 5.05
N GLY A 12 0.55 -6.80 3.99
CA GLY A 12 0.36 -8.25 3.86
C GLY A 12 -1.05 -8.71 3.49
N THR A 13 -2.02 -7.80 3.29
CA THR A 13 -3.39 -8.17 2.84
C THR A 13 -3.41 -8.62 1.36
N GLY A 14 -2.39 -8.29 0.57
CA GLY A 14 -2.30 -8.67 -0.85
C GLY A 14 -2.77 -7.58 -1.82
N LYS A 15 -2.70 -6.30 -1.44
CA LYS A 15 -3.09 -5.16 -2.30
C LYS A 15 -2.36 -5.15 -3.65
N THR A 16 -1.07 -5.41 -3.66
CA THR A 16 -0.26 -5.49 -4.89
C THR A 16 -0.69 -6.65 -5.78
N ARG A 17 -1.07 -7.80 -5.20
CA ARG A 17 -1.62 -8.93 -5.96
C ARG A 17 -2.96 -8.56 -6.58
N LEU A 18 -3.84 -7.89 -5.82
CA LEU A 18 -5.11 -7.39 -6.34
C LEU A 18 -4.91 -6.39 -7.50
N SER A 19 -3.95 -5.48 -7.39
CA SER A 19 -3.57 -4.57 -8.48
C SER A 19 -3.17 -5.33 -9.74
N MET A 20 -2.40 -6.40 -9.59
CA MET A 20 -1.98 -7.23 -10.72
C MET A 20 -3.09 -8.09 -11.30
N ASP A 21 -3.95 -8.66 -10.47
CA ASP A 21 -5.12 -9.41 -10.93
C ASP A 21 -6.09 -8.49 -11.68
N PHE A 22 -6.26 -7.25 -11.21
CA PHE A 22 -7.05 -6.22 -11.90
C PHE A 22 -6.46 -5.89 -13.27
N LYS A 23 -5.15 -5.60 -13.33
CA LYS A 23 -4.42 -5.37 -14.59
C LYS A 23 -4.57 -6.56 -15.53
N GLN A 24 -4.46 -7.79 -15.01
CA GLN A 24 -4.52 -9.01 -15.81
C GLN A 24 -5.92 -9.23 -16.38
N ALA A 25 -6.97 -8.90 -15.64
CA ALA A 25 -8.36 -8.97 -16.12
C ALA A 25 -8.65 -8.00 -17.27
N GLY A 26 -7.92 -6.89 -17.35
CA GLY A 26 -7.99 -5.89 -18.41
C GLY A 26 -7.18 -6.21 -19.68
N LYS A 27 -6.49 -7.36 -19.72
CA LYS A 27 -5.72 -7.78 -20.90
C LYS A 27 -6.53 -8.66 -21.83
N GLU A 28 -6.34 -8.44 -23.12
CA GLU A 28 -6.80 -9.35 -24.17
C GLU A 28 -5.60 -10.08 -24.77
N PHE A 29 -5.83 -11.33 -25.20
CA PHE A 29 -4.79 -12.22 -25.70
C PHE A 29 -5.16 -12.75 -27.08
N ASP A 30 -4.15 -12.90 -27.95
CA ASP A 30 -4.29 -13.66 -29.20
C ASP A 30 -4.32 -15.18 -28.97
N ALA A 31 -4.43 -15.96 -30.05
CA ALA A 31 -4.46 -17.41 -29.97
C ALA A 31 -3.12 -18.01 -29.51
N GLU A 32 -2.03 -17.26 -29.65
CA GLU A 32 -0.67 -17.62 -29.27
C GLU A 32 -0.32 -17.21 -27.82
N GLY A 33 -1.22 -16.47 -27.14
CA GLY A 33 -1.06 -16.03 -25.76
C GLY A 33 -0.29 -14.72 -25.59
N ASN A 34 -0.07 -13.95 -26.66
CA ASN A 34 0.51 -12.61 -26.58
C ASN A 34 -0.57 -11.59 -26.23
N VAL A 35 -0.18 -10.55 -25.49
CA VAL A 35 -1.09 -9.46 -25.11
C VAL A 35 -1.35 -8.59 -26.35
N THR A 36 -2.60 -8.54 -26.80
CA THR A 36 -3.03 -7.71 -27.93
C THR A 36 -3.55 -6.35 -27.50
N ASN A 37 -4.10 -6.28 -26.29
CA ASN A 37 -4.73 -5.08 -25.78
C ASN A 37 -4.65 -5.02 -24.25
N ARG A 38 -4.74 -3.81 -23.71
CA ARG A 38 -4.71 -3.49 -22.28
C ARG A 38 -5.55 -2.24 -22.04
N ASP A 39 -6.09 -2.11 -20.83
CA ASP A 39 -6.95 -0.98 -20.49
C ASP A 39 -6.60 -0.29 -19.14
N THR A 40 -5.59 -0.80 -18.43
CA THR A 40 -5.27 -0.39 -17.07
C THR A 40 -3.84 0.15 -16.96
N LEU A 41 -3.73 1.43 -16.61
CA LEU A 41 -2.49 2.06 -16.13
C LEU A 41 -2.38 1.82 -14.62
N TYR A 42 -1.20 1.46 -14.11
CA TYR A 42 -1.05 1.16 -12.69
C TYR A 42 0.24 1.71 -12.09
N PHE A 43 0.19 1.99 -10.78
CA PHE A 43 1.34 2.29 -9.93
C PHE A 43 1.38 1.30 -8.77
N ASN A 44 2.48 0.57 -8.64
CA ASN A 44 2.77 -0.35 -7.54
C ASN A 44 4.27 -0.72 -7.56
N ALA A 45 4.70 -1.65 -6.71
CA ALA A 45 6.09 -2.11 -6.63
C ALA A 45 6.70 -2.52 -7.98
N PHE A 46 5.94 -3.14 -8.90
CA PHE A 46 6.46 -3.51 -10.22
C PHE A 46 6.67 -2.31 -11.14
N THR A 47 6.00 -1.18 -10.87
CA THR A 47 6.24 0.09 -11.56
C THR A 47 7.53 0.72 -11.05
N GLU A 48 7.78 0.65 -9.74
CA GLU A 48 9.05 1.09 -9.14
C GLU A 48 10.22 0.26 -9.67
N ASP A 49 10.06 -1.05 -9.82
CA ASP A 49 11.08 -1.97 -10.37
C ASP A 49 11.47 -1.66 -11.85
N LEU A 50 10.71 -0.79 -12.54
CA LEU A 50 11.09 -0.31 -13.86
C LEU A 50 12.25 0.70 -13.83
N PHE A 51 12.60 1.19 -12.64
CA PHE A 51 13.64 2.16 -12.40
C PHE A 51 14.75 1.49 -11.60
N SER A 52 15.99 1.51 -12.10
CA SER A 52 17.10 0.81 -11.45
C SER A 52 18.38 1.62 -11.45
N TRP A 53 19.07 1.66 -10.31
CA TRP A 53 20.31 2.45 -10.20
C TRP A 53 21.51 1.74 -10.82
N ASN A 54 22.23 2.47 -11.68
CA ASN A 54 23.63 2.26 -11.94
C ASN A 54 24.45 3.20 -11.04
N ASN A 55 25.09 2.65 -10.01
CA ASN A 55 25.86 3.45 -9.05
C ASN A 55 27.33 3.65 -9.45
N ASP A 56 27.78 3.12 -10.60
CA ASP A 56 29.19 3.17 -11.02
C ASP A 56 30.14 2.74 -9.90
N LEU A 57 30.00 1.49 -9.43
CA LEU A 57 30.76 1.00 -8.27
C LEU A 57 32.27 0.94 -8.52
N GLU A 58 32.71 0.95 -9.79
CA GLU A 58 34.12 0.87 -10.16
C GLU A 58 34.83 2.22 -10.06
N HIS A 59 34.17 3.32 -10.48
CA HIS A 59 34.77 4.65 -10.50
C HIS A 59 34.15 5.64 -9.49
N ASP A 60 32.99 5.32 -8.94
CA ASP A 60 32.24 6.09 -7.93
C ASP A 60 31.93 7.53 -8.38
N THR A 61 31.71 7.73 -9.69
CA THR A 61 31.62 9.06 -10.31
C THR A 61 30.33 9.33 -11.06
N ASN A 62 29.79 8.37 -11.81
CA ASN A 62 28.63 8.57 -12.68
C ASN A 62 27.45 7.74 -12.22
N ARG A 63 26.60 8.33 -11.38
CA ARG A 63 25.42 7.67 -10.83
C ARG A 63 24.20 8.04 -11.66
N GLU A 64 23.54 7.04 -12.21
CA GLU A 64 22.43 7.18 -13.16
C GLU A 64 21.29 6.25 -12.77
N LEU A 65 20.06 6.71 -12.95
CA LEU A 65 18.86 5.88 -12.80
C LEU A 65 18.43 5.39 -14.18
N ASN A 66 18.55 4.09 -14.42
CA ASN A 66 18.14 3.45 -15.65
C ASN A 66 16.63 3.24 -15.68
N LEU A 67 16.03 3.53 -16.83
CA LEU A 67 14.64 3.26 -17.18
C LEU A 67 14.59 1.96 -17.99
N ASN A 68 13.65 1.07 -17.67
CA ASN A 68 13.45 -0.15 -18.44
C ASN A 68 12.67 0.13 -19.74
N SER A 69 13.39 0.48 -20.80
CA SER A 69 12.82 0.86 -22.10
C SER A 69 12.04 -0.24 -22.82
N ASP A 70 12.24 -1.52 -22.46
CA ASP A 70 11.43 -2.63 -22.98
C ASP A 70 10.00 -2.61 -22.40
N SER A 71 9.78 -1.90 -21.30
CA SER A 71 8.46 -1.74 -20.72
C SER A 71 7.65 -0.71 -21.48
N ALA A 72 6.49 -1.14 -21.93
CA ALA A 72 5.50 -0.28 -22.55
C ALA A 72 4.97 0.87 -21.67
N PHE A 73 5.34 0.91 -20.40
CA PHE A 73 5.15 2.09 -19.55
C PHE A 73 5.85 3.32 -20.14
N PHE A 74 6.98 3.11 -20.82
CA PHE A 74 7.80 4.13 -21.46
C PHE A 74 7.51 4.26 -22.97
N ASP A 75 6.42 3.67 -23.47
CA ASP A 75 6.01 3.83 -24.87
C ASP A 75 5.67 5.31 -25.15
N GLY A 76 6.31 5.89 -26.17
CA GLY A 76 6.00 7.24 -26.65
C GLY A 76 6.68 8.40 -25.90
N LEU A 77 7.53 8.14 -24.90
CA LEU A 77 8.14 9.23 -24.11
C LEU A 77 8.99 10.19 -24.94
N HIS A 78 9.68 9.69 -25.97
CA HIS A 78 10.55 10.51 -26.83
C HIS A 78 9.80 11.63 -27.58
N GLU A 79 8.50 11.46 -27.81
CA GLU A 79 7.68 12.38 -28.60
C GLU A 79 6.85 13.34 -27.73
N LEU A 80 6.92 13.17 -26.40
CA LEU A 80 6.07 13.83 -25.44
C LEU A 80 6.91 14.76 -24.55
N GLU A 81 6.44 15.99 -24.29
CA GLU A 81 7.07 16.95 -23.36
C GLU A 81 6.87 16.52 -21.89
N LEU A 82 7.32 15.31 -21.53
CA LEU A 82 7.17 14.75 -20.20
C LEU A 82 8.02 15.48 -19.17
N ASP A 83 9.22 15.91 -19.52
CA ASP A 83 10.17 16.57 -18.61
C ASP A 83 9.51 17.73 -17.88
N ALA A 84 8.85 18.64 -18.62
CA ALA A 84 8.17 19.79 -18.05
C ALA A 84 7.00 19.40 -17.13
N LYS A 85 6.25 18.33 -17.47
CA LYS A 85 5.17 17.81 -16.62
C LYS A 85 5.73 17.18 -15.35
N ILE A 86 6.75 16.34 -15.46
CA ILE A 86 7.41 15.68 -14.33
C ILE A 86 8.00 16.74 -13.39
N GLU A 87 8.70 17.73 -13.95
CA GLU A 87 9.30 18.83 -13.20
C GLU A 87 8.24 19.66 -12.44
N SER A 88 7.08 19.90 -13.06
CA SER A 88 5.97 20.63 -12.41
C SER A 88 5.42 19.94 -11.16
N PHE A 89 5.50 18.61 -11.09
CA PHE A 89 5.14 17.84 -9.90
C PHE A 89 6.33 17.71 -8.94
N PHE A 90 7.52 17.39 -9.46
CA PHE A 90 8.70 17.07 -8.66
C PHE A 90 9.20 18.24 -7.82
N ASN A 91 9.17 19.46 -8.39
CA ASN A 91 9.57 20.68 -7.71
C ASN A 91 8.65 21.06 -6.52
N ASN A 92 7.47 20.44 -6.39
CA ASN A 92 6.61 20.65 -5.23
C ASN A 92 7.12 19.92 -3.98
N TYR A 93 7.94 18.88 -4.16
CA TYR A 93 8.38 18.00 -3.08
C TYR A 93 9.88 18.08 -2.81
N VAL A 94 10.68 18.32 -3.85
CA VAL A 94 12.13 18.22 -3.78
C VAL A 94 12.79 19.38 -4.52
N ASP A 95 13.85 19.93 -3.91
CA ASP A 95 14.75 20.91 -4.51
C ASP A 95 15.91 20.20 -5.23
N LEU A 96 15.59 19.53 -6.34
CA LEU A 96 16.51 18.79 -7.19
C LEU A 96 16.16 19.00 -8.66
N LYS A 97 17.18 18.96 -9.51
CA LYS A 97 17.02 18.93 -10.97
C LYS A 97 17.29 17.52 -11.47
N PHE A 98 16.68 17.20 -12.61
CA PHE A 98 16.93 15.95 -13.32
C PHE A 98 17.07 16.20 -14.81
N ASP A 99 17.75 15.30 -15.49
CA ASP A 99 17.93 15.27 -16.94
C ASP A 99 17.64 13.85 -17.42
N ILE A 100 16.68 13.69 -18.35
CA ILE A 100 16.29 12.40 -18.91
C ILE A 100 16.92 12.28 -20.29
N ASP A 101 17.87 11.35 -20.42
CA ASP A 101 18.37 10.93 -21.72
C ASP A 101 17.51 9.78 -22.22
N TYR A 102 16.60 10.09 -23.13
CA TYR A 102 15.69 9.09 -23.69
C TYR A 102 16.42 8.08 -24.61
N ASP A 103 17.48 8.49 -25.31
CA ASP A 103 18.23 7.61 -26.21
C ASP A 103 18.94 6.48 -25.44
N THR A 104 19.48 6.82 -24.26
CA THR A 104 20.08 5.84 -23.35
C THR A 104 19.12 5.30 -22.30
N SER A 105 17.92 5.90 -22.20
CA SER A 105 16.93 5.59 -21.17
C SER A 105 17.51 5.73 -19.75
N THR A 106 18.24 6.82 -19.51
CA THR A 106 18.87 7.11 -18.21
C THR A 106 18.41 8.46 -17.66
N VAL A 107 18.42 8.59 -16.34
CA VAL A 107 18.11 9.83 -15.63
C VAL A 107 19.29 10.22 -14.75
N LYS A 108 19.76 11.46 -14.89
CA LYS A 108 20.78 12.08 -14.05
C LYS A 108 20.14 13.09 -13.14
N PHE A 109 20.62 13.16 -11.90
CA PHE A 109 20.17 14.14 -10.92
C PHE A 109 21.27 15.13 -10.61
N SER A 110 20.86 16.38 -10.36
CA SER A 110 21.77 17.45 -10.00
C SER A 110 21.15 18.42 -9.00
N ARG A 111 22.00 19.18 -8.32
CA ARG A 111 21.58 20.15 -7.31
C ARG A 111 22.42 21.41 -7.35
N SER A 112 21.76 22.57 -7.29
CA SER A 112 22.42 23.85 -7.06
C SER A 112 22.81 23.98 -5.58
N ILE A 113 24.07 24.30 -5.31
CA ILE A 113 24.59 24.62 -3.98
C ILE A 113 25.29 25.98 -4.01
N ILE A 114 25.26 26.70 -2.90
CA ILE A 114 25.99 27.96 -2.76
C ILE A 114 27.32 27.66 -2.08
N VAL A 115 28.42 27.88 -2.80
CA VAL A 115 29.78 27.74 -2.29
C VAL A 115 30.45 29.11 -2.37
N GLU A 116 30.83 29.65 -1.21
CA GLU A 116 31.49 30.97 -1.10
C GLU A 116 30.70 32.11 -1.76
N GLY A 117 29.37 32.04 -1.73
CA GLY A 117 28.48 33.05 -2.32
C GLY A 117 28.24 32.90 -3.83
N ASN A 118 28.81 31.90 -4.47
CA ASN A 118 28.56 31.55 -5.87
C ASN A 118 27.69 30.29 -5.97
N GLU A 119 26.73 30.30 -6.89
CA GLU A 119 25.95 29.11 -7.23
C GLU A 119 26.82 28.15 -8.05
N GLN A 120 26.90 26.90 -7.59
CA GLN A 120 27.58 25.80 -8.25
C GLN A 120 26.61 24.63 -8.37
N THR A 121 26.56 23.98 -9.53
CA THR A 121 25.75 22.77 -9.72
C THR A 121 26.62 21.53 -9.44
N VAL A 122 26.12 20.64 -8.58
CA VAL A 122 26.68 19.31 -8.40
C VAL A 122 25.88 18.34 -9.26
N GLU A 123 26.54 17.77 -10.27
CA GLU A 123 25.97 16.81 -11.21
C GLU A 123 26.12 15.36 -10.71
N ASN A 124 25.37 14.43 -11.31
CA ASN A 124 25.47 12.97 -11.13
C ASN A 124 25.35 12.50 -9.66
N ILE A 125 24.43 13.10 -8.91
CA ILE A 125 24.22 12.78 -7.49
C ILE A 125 23.34 11.54 -7.31
N LYS A 126 23.63 10.74 -6.27
CA LYS A 126 22.69 9.73 -5.77
C LYS A 126 21.70 10.40 -4.83
N ILE A 127 20.42 10.28 -5.13
CA ILE A 127 19.33 10.76 -4.29
C ILE A 127 18.92 9.70 -3.26
N SER A 128 18.24 10.12 -2.19
CA SER A 128 17.68 9.22 -1.18
C SER A 128 16.58 8.32 -1.77
N ARG A 129 16.23 7.25 -1.05
CA ARG A 129 15.14 6.36 -1.45
C ARG A 129 13.79 7.08 -1.50
N GLY A 130 13.54 8.01 -0.57
CA GLY A 130 12.31 8.81 -0.58
C GLY A 130 12.22 9.73 -1.81
N GLU A 131 13.33 10.40 -2.16
CA GLU A 131 13.40 11.24 -3.37
C GLU A 131 13.26 10.42 -4.66
N GLU A 132 13.82 9.21 -4.69
CA GLU A 132 13.65 8.25 -5.79
C GLU A 132 12.18 7.84 -5.95
N THR A 133 11.51 7.44 -4.86
CA THR A 133 10.07 7.12 -4.88
C THR A 133 9.23 8.33 -5.32
N LEU A 134 9.56 9.53 -4.85
CA LEU A 134 8.89 10.77 -5.28
C LEU A 134 9.08 11.04 -6.77
N PHE A 135 10.28 10.84 -7.31
CA PHE A 135 10.55 11.01 -8.73
C PHE A 135 9.71 10.04 -9.57
N ILE A 136 9.73 8.75 -9.22
CA ILE A 136 8.95 7.71 -9.92
C ILE A 136 7.45 8.01 -9.83
N TRP A 137 6.99 8.51 -8.68
CA TRP A 137 5.62 8.96 -8.49
C TRP A 137 5.26 10.17 -9.38
N CYS A 138 6.11 11.18 -9.45
CA CYS A 138 5.90 12.34 -10.33
C CYS A 138 5.88 11.94 -11.81
N PHE A 139 6.75 11.00 -12.18
CA PHE A 139 6.75 10.37 -13.50
C PHE A 139 5.38 9.73 -13.82
N PHE A 140 4.86 8.96 -12.87
CA PHE A 140 3.53 8.36 -13.01
C PHE A 140 2.40 9.39 -13.09
N LEU A 141 2.44 10.46 -12.28
CA LEU A 141 1.46 11.54 -12.34
C LEU A 141 1.46 12.25 -13.69
N ALA A 142 2.63 12.47 -14.29
CA ALA A 142 2.76 13.03 -15.62
C ALA A 142 2.09 12.14 -16.68
N ILE A 143 2.29 10.82 -16.62
CA ILE A 143 1.59 9.86 -17.50
C ILE A 143 0.08 9.88 -17.25
N CYS A 144 -0.36 9.93 -15.99
CA CYS A 144 -1.77 10.04 -15.66
C CYS A 144 -2.40 11.31 -16.25
N GLN A 145 -1.70 12.44 -16.21
CA GLN A 145 -2.14 13.68 -16.85
C GLN A 145 -2.31 13.51 -18.36
N LEU A 146 -1.36 12.85 -19.04
CA LEU A 146 -1.48 12.56 -20.48
C LEU A 146 -2.69 11.66 -20.80
N ALA A 147 -2.94 10.64 -19.98
CA ALA A 147 -4.11 9.79 -20.13
C ALA A 147 -5.42 10.57 -19.93
N ILE A 148 -5.46 11.49 -18.95
CA ILE A 148 -6.62 12.37 -18.70
C ILE A 148 -6.83 13.35 -19.86
N ASP A 149 -5.74 13.89 -20.41
CA ASP A 149 -5.73 14.81 -21.55
C ASP A 149 -6.08 14.08 -22.88
N LYS A 150 -6.27 12.75 -22.84
CA LYS A 150 -6.59 11.87 -23.97
C LYS A 150 -5.51 11.90 -25.06
N ASP A 151 -4.26 11.99 -24.65
CA ASP A 151 -3.12 11.89 -25.56
C ASP A 151 -3.17 10.55 -26.33
N PRO A 152 -2.91 10.54 -27.66
CA PRO A 152 -2.94 9.32 -28.46
C PRO A 152 -2.12 8.15 -27.88
N ALA A 153 -0.96 8.43 -27.30
CA ALA A 153 -0.06 7.41 -26.72
C ALA A 153 -0.70 6.67 -25.54
N TYR A 154 -1.60 7.33 -24.81
CA TYR A 154 -2.27 6.80 -23.61
C TYR A 154 -3.79 6.65 -23.77
N SER A 155 -4.30 6.73 -24.99
CA SER A 155 -5.73 6.58 -25.31
C SER A 155 -6.33 5.21 -24.97
N TRP A 156 -5.48 4.19 -24.81
CA TRP A 156 -5.87 2.85 -24.38
C TRP A 156 -6.27 2.79 -22.90
N VAL A 157 -5.85 3.75 -22.08
CA VAL A 157 -6.11 3.77 -20.64
C VAL A 157 -7.58 4.06 -20.37
N LYS A 158 -8.27 3.12 -19.73
CA LYS A 158 -9.64 3.26 -19.23
C LYS A 158 -9.69 3.27 -17.70
N TYR A 159 -8.75 2.57 -17.07
CA TYR A 159 -8.65 2.42 -15.63
C TYR A 159 -7.27 2.86 -15.14
N ILE A 160 -7.25 3.49 -13.97
CA ILE A 160 -6.04 3.78 -13.20
C ILE A 160 -6.10 2.96 -11.91
N TYR A 161 -5.05 2.20 -11.61
CA TYR A 161 -4.92 1.48 -10.34
C TYR A 161 -3.66 1.95 -9.60
N ILE A 162 -3.81 2.53 -8.42
CA ILE A 162 -2.70 3.02 -7.59
C ILE A 162 -2.64 2.18 -6.30
N ASP A 163 -1.54 1.50 -6.04
CA ASP A 163 -1.29 0.75 -4.82
C ASP A 163 -0.13 1.35 -4.04
N ASP A 164 -0.39 1.79 -2.81
CA ASP A 164 0.59 2.31 -1.85
C ASP A 164 1.61 3.30 -2.43
N PRO A 165 1.17 4.45 -2.98
CA PRO A 165 2.03 5.35 -3.74
C PRO A 165 3.09 6.08 -2.90
N ILE A 166 3.03 5.97 -1.57
CA ILE A 166 3.82 6.75 -0.63
C ILE A 166 4.53 5.85 0.39
N SER A 167 5.13 4.75 -0.08
CA SER A 167 5.97 3.95 0.81
C SER A 167 7.19 4.77 1.22
N SER A 168 7.46 4.89 2.53
CA SER A 168 8.65 5.56 3.09
C SER A 168 8.76 7.09 2.94
N LEU A 169 7.65 7.81 2.71
CA LEU A 169 7.64 9.29 2.73
C LEU A 169 7.34 9.87 4.13
N ASP A 170 7.79 11.11 4.38
CA ASP A 170 7.38 11.86 5.57
C ASP A 170 5.92 12.35 5.48
N GLU A 171 5.36 12.77 6.62
CA GLU A 171 3.95 13.16 6.72
C GLU A 171 3.58 14.38 5.87
N ASN A 172 4.50 15.34 5.69
CA ASN A 172 4.22 16.54 4.89
C ASN A 172 4.13 16.18 3.41
N ASN A 173 5.09 15.38 2.93
CA ASN A 173 5.10 14.87 1.56
C ASN A 173 3.89 13.97 1.29
N ALA A 174 3.49 13.12 2.25
CA ALA A 174 2.28 12.31 2.12
C ALA A 174 1.02 13.17 1.93
N ILE A 175 0.87 14.28 2.66
CA ILE A 175 -0.27 15.20 2.49
C ILE A 175 -0.21 15.88 1.11
N ALA A 176 0.95 16.40 0.71
CA ALA A 176 1.11 17.11 -0.55
C ALA A 176 0.79 16.20 -1.76
N VAL A 177 1.36 14.99 -1.78
CA VAL A 177 1.10 13.97 -2.81
C VAL A 177 -0.39 13.60 -2.87
N ALA A 178 -1.07 13.48 -1.72
CA ALA A 178 -2.51 13.19 -1.69
C ALA A 178 -3.33 14.33 -2.31
N CYS A 179 -2.98 15.58 -2.00
CA CYS A 179 -3.64 16.77 -2.54
C CYS A 179 -3.47 16.85 -4.05
N ASP A 180 -2.25 16.66 -4.56
CA ASP A 180 -1.95 16.73 -6.00
C ASP A 180 -2.65 15.60 -6.77
N LEU A 181 -2.63 14.38 -6.25
CA LEU A 181 -3.39 13.27 -6.82
C LEU A 181 -4.89 13.58 -6.88
N CYS A 182 -5.46 14.14 -5.81
CA CYS A 182 -6.86 14.52 -5.79
C CYS A 182 -7.16 15.58 -6.85
N ASN A 183 -6.35 16.62 -6.94
CA ASN A 183 -6.53 17.69 -7.93
C ASN A 183 -6.47 17.12 -9.35
N LEU A 184 -5.47 16.29 -9.65
CA LEU A 184 -5.31 15.62 -10.94
C LEU A 184 -6.56 14.80 -11.30
N LEU A 185 -7.00 13.90 -10.43
CA LEU A 185 -8.13 13.02 -10.72
C LEU A 185 -9.49 13.76 -10.73
N THR A 186 -9.59 14.89 -10.03
CA THR A 186 -10.80 15.71 -10.00
C THR A 186 -10.91 16.74 -11.12
N THR A 187 -9.85 16.95 -11.91
CA THR A 187 -9.83 17.79 -13.14
C THR A 187 -11.06 17.60 -14.02
N GLU A 188 -11.65 18.69 -14.51
CA GLU A 188 -12.81 18.65 -15.40
C GLU A 188 -12.50 17.86 -16.67
N GLY A 189 -13.49 17.10 -17.17
CA GLY A 189 -13.30 16.27 -18.36
C GLY A 189 -12.61 14.93 -18.15
N ASN A 190 -12.03 14.66 -16.96
CA ASN A 190 -11.52 13.32 -16.66
C ASN A 190 -12.66 12.28 -16.62
N GLU A 191 -12.51 11.21 -17.39
CA GLU A 191 -13.46 10.09 -17.49
C GLU A 191 -12.88 8.76 -16.99
N LEU A 192 -11.60 8.75 -16.61
CA LEU A 192 -10.90 7.57 -16.15
C LEU A 192 -11.46 7.09 -14.81
N LYS A 193 -11.63 5.77 -14.70
CA LYS A 193 -12.06 5.13 -13.46
C LYS A 193 -10.84 4.78 -12.64
N THR A 194 -10.87 5.10 -11.35
CA THR A 194 -9.66 5.01 -10.52
C THR A 194 -9.89 4.15 -9.30
N VAL A 195 -8.97 3.23 -9.05
CA VAL A 195 -8.86 2.46 -7.81
C VAL A 195 -7.58 2.89 -7.10
N ILE A 196 -7.70 3.28 -5.83
CA ILE A 196 -6.55 3.62 -4.98
C ILE A 196 -6.59 2.72 -3.77
N SER A 197 -5.53 1.95 -3.53
CA SER A 197 -5.36 1.13 -2.33
C SER A 197 -4.19 1.63 -1.51
N THR A 198 -4.37 1.76 -0.19
CA THR A 198 -3.28 2.15 0.70
C THR A 198 -3.36 1.53 2.09
N HIS A 199 -2.22 1.35 2.76
CA HIS A 199 -2.12 1.10 4.19
C HIS A 199 -1.85 2.37 5.01
N HIS A 200 -1.52 3.49 4.36
CA HIS A 200 -1.08 4.70 5.04
C HIS A 200 -2.27 5.52 5.51
N SER A 201 -2.50 5.56 6.83
CA SER A 201 -3.73 6.14 7.41
C SER A 201 -3.90 7.64 7.14
N LEU A 202 -2.82 8.45 7.26
CA LEU A 202 -2.90 9.89 6.98
C LEU A 202 -3.28 10.15 5.52
N PHE A 203 -2.57 9.55 4.57
CA PHE A 203 -2.85 9.62 3.15
C PHE A 203 -4.26 9.19 2.79
N PHE A 204 -4.73 8.06 3.31
CA PHE A 204 -6.13 7.65 3.14
C PHE A 204 -7.09 8.72 3.65
N ASN A 205 -6.86 9.28 4.84
CA ASN A 205 -7.73 10.31 5.41
C ASN A 205 -7.74 11.61 4.60
N VAL A 206 -6.60 12.02 4.06
CA VAL A 206 -6.53 13.20 3.18
C VAL A 206 -7.35 12.93 1.91
N LEU A 207 -7.11 11.81 1.22
CA LEU A 207 -7.87 11.43 0.03
C LEU A 207 -9.37 11.28 0.33
N TYR A 208 -9.72 10.67 1.45
CA TYR A 208 -11.09 10.50 1.92
C TYR A 208 -11.82 11.84 1.99
N ASN A 209 -11.22 12.81 2.66
CA ASN A 209 -11.81 14.13 2.88
C ASN A 209 -11.83 14.96 1.59
N GLU A 210 -10.74 14.94 0.83
CA GLU A 210 -10.61 15.73 -0.40
C GLU A 210 -11.53 15.21 -1.51
N PHE A 211 -11.59 13.90 -1.73
CA PHE A 211 -12.51 13.33 -2.72
C PHE A 211 -13.96 13.43 -2.28
N GLY A 212 -14.27 13.23 -0.99
CA GLY A 212 -15.64 13.30 -0.47
C GLY A 212 -16.33 14.63 -0.73
N ARG A 213 -15.56 15.71 -0.90
CA ARG A 213 -16.07 17.05 -1.24
C ARG A 213 -16.29 17.25 -2.75
N LYS A 214 -15.59 16.50 -3.61
CA LYS A 214 -15.43 16.81 -5.04
C LYS A 214 -16.05 15.76 -5.98
N VAL A 215 -16.06 14.49 -5.60
CA VAL A 215 -16.46 13.38 -6.48
C VAL A 215 -17.20 12.28 -5.72
N LYS A 216 -18.15 11.64 -6.41
CA LYS A 216 -18.77 10.42 -5.90
C LYS A 216 -17.71 9.33 -5.84
N ASN A 217 -17.53 8.74 -4.67
CA ASN A 217 -16.54 7.70 -4.45
C ASN A 217 -17.14 6.58 -3.59
N LYS A 218 -16.56 5.40 -3.70
CA LYS A 218 -16.84 4.27 -2.81
C LYS A 218 -15.62 4.05 -1.93
N ARG A 219 -15.86 3.84 -0.64
CA ARG A 219 -14.80 3.82 0.37
C ARG A 219 -14.91 2.53 1.13
N TYR A 220 -13.83 1.76 1.13
CA TYR A 220 -13.88 0.41 1.65
C TYR A 220 -12.68 0.11 2.52
N PHE A 221 -12.93 -0.69 3.55
CA PHE A 221 -11.92 -1.37 4.33
C PHE A 221 -11.85 -2.82 3.87
N LEU A 222 -10.66 -3.25 3.43
CA LEU A 222 -10.39 -4.61 3.01
C LEU A 222 -9.69 -5.37 4.14
N HIS A 223 -10.30 -6.48 4.55
CA HIS A 223 -9.79 -7.35 5.60
C HIS A 223 -9.53 -8.77 5.07
N CYS A 224 -8.39 -9.36 5.44
CA CYS A 224 -8.11 -10.76 5.17
C CYS A 224 -8.62 -11.62 6.34
N LYS A 225 -9.61 -12.48 6.06
CA LYS A 225 -10.12 -13.49 7.00
C LYS A 225 -9.32 -14.78 6.82
N LYS A 226 -8.65 -15.25 7.88
CA LYS A 226 -7.99 -16.57 7.90
C LYS A 226 -9.03 -17.67 8.18
N PRO A 227 -8.91 -18.90 7.62
CA PRO A 227 -7.77 -19.43 6.85
C PRO A 227 -7.78 -19.06 5.35
N SER A 228 -8.92 -18.67 4.78
CA SER A 228 -9.01 -18.17 3.41
C SER A 228 -10.27 -17.32 3.24
N GLY A 229 -10.10 -16.04 2.89
CA GLY A 229 -11.22 -15.17 2.55
C GLY A 229 -10.86 -13.70 2.63
N TYR A 230 -11.56 -12.90 1.83
CA TYR A 230 -11.52 -11.45 1.93
C TYR A 230 -12.90 -10.96 2.34
N ALA A 231 -12.91 -9.98 3.24
CA ALA A 231 -14.11 -9.26 3.57
C ALA A 231 -13.91 -7.79 3.19
N LEU A 232 -14.95 -7.22 2.59
CA LEU A 232 -14.98 -5.83 2.19
C LEU A 232 -16.09 -5.14 2.97
N GLN A 233 -15.73 -4.10 3.71
CA GLN A 233 -16.68 -3.30 4.46
C GLN A 233 -16.72 -1.89 3.91
N ASP A 234 -17.92 -1.40 3.57
CA ASP A 234 -18.15 0.01 3.26
C ASP A 234 -17.92 0.84 4.53
N THR A 235 -17.11 1.88 4.42
CA THR A 235 -16.77 2.73 5.57
C THR A 235 -17.79 3.84 5.82
N ASN A 236 -18.81 4.00 4.96
CA ASN A 236 -19.76 5.12 5.00
C ASN A 236 -19.03 6.49 5.14
N ASP A 237 -19.74 7.57 5.49
CA ASP A 237 -19.14 8.89 5.78
C ASP A 237 -18.33 8.95 7.10
N THR A 238 -17.84 7.80 7.60
CA THR A 238 -17.08 7.73 8.86
C THR A 238 -15.59 7.48 8.60
N PRO A 239 -14.72 8.51 8.67
CA PRO A 239 -13.27 8.33 8.55
C PRO A 239 -12.63 7.58 9.74
N PHE A 240 -13.37 7.32 10.83
CA PHE A 240 -12.85 6.73 12.07
C PHE A 240 -12.55 5.22 12.01
N PHE A 241 -12.78 4.55 10.88
CA PHE A 241 -12.51 3.11 10.75
C PHE A 241 -11.06 2.75 11.03
N HIS A 242 -10.10 3.64 10.81
CA HIS A 242 -8.68 3.34 11.04
C HIS A 242 -8.35 3.03 12.50
N HIS A 243 -8.85 3.83 13.45
CA HIS A 243 -8.56 3.58 14.88
C HIS A 243 -9.17 2.27 15.34
N ILE A 244 -10.37 1.96 14.86
CA ILE A 244 -11.05 0.71 15.17
C ILE A 244 -10.36 -0.49 14.50
N ALA A 245 -9.87 -0.33 13.26
CA ALA A 245 -9.09 -1.34 12.56
C ALA A 245 -7.75 -1.61 13.26
N THR A 246 -7.02 -0.56 13.64
CA THR A 246 -5.81 -0.66 14.45
C THR A 246 -6.12 -1.37 15.77
N LEU A 247 -7.15 -0.97 16.51
CA LEU A 247 -7.52 -1.64 17.76
C LEU A 247 -7.88 -3.12 17.55
N SER A 248 -8.56 -3.45 16.45
CA SER A 248 -8.89 -4.83 16.09
C SER A 248 -7.63 -5.65 15.80
N GLU A 249 -6.67 -5.09 15.08
CA GLU A 249 -5.37 -5.71 14.82
C GLU A 249 -4.60 -5.90 16.12
N LEU A 250 -4.53 -4.86 16.98
CA LEU A 250 -3.89 -4.91 18.29
C LEU A 250 -4.51 -6.01 19.18
N LYS A 251 -5.82 -6.23 19.09
CA LYS A 251 -6.49 -7.34 19.79
C LYS A 251 -6.04 -8.70 19.25
N LYS A 252 -6.02 -8.89 17.93
CA LYS A 252 -5.60 -10.16 17.30
C LYS A 252 -4.14 -10.52 17.59
N ILE A 253 -3.23 -9.55 17.62
CA ILE A 253 -1.84 -9.82 17.97
C ILE A 253 -1.68 -10.24 19.45
N THR A 254 -2.56 -9.77 20.34
CA THR A 254 -2.54 -10.20 21.75
C THR A 254 -3.02 -11.65 21.90
N GLU A 255 -3.99 -12.08 21.09
CA GLU A 255 -4.47 -13.46 21.02
C GLU A 255 -3.41 -14.41 20.44
N SER A 256 -2.69 -13.97 19.39
CA SER A 256 -1.61 -14.77 18.76
C SER A 256 -0.26 -14.69 19.46
N ASN A 257 -0.11 -13.84 20.49
CA ASN A 257 1.12 -13.60 21.27
C ASN A 257 2.36 -13.17 20.46
N LYS A 258 2.17 -12.72 19.20
CA LYS A 258 3.23 -12.20 18.32
C LYS A 258 3.29 -10.69 18.37
N ILE A 259 3.87 -10.16 19.45
CA ILE A 259 3.86 -8.72 19.73
C ILE A 259 5.27 -8.13 19.52
N TYR A 260 5.36 -7.16 18.62
CA TYR A 260 6.59 -6.44 18.24
C TYR A 260 6.57 -5.01 18.79
N THR A 261 7.74 -4.38 18.88
CA THR A 261 7.90 -3.01 19.41
C THR A 261 7.04 -1.97 18.70
N TYR A 262 6.87 -2.04 17.38
CA TYR A 262 6.04 -1.09 16.63
C TYR A 262 4.54 -1.16 16.98
N HIS A 263 4.06 -2.24 17.62
CA HIS A 263 2.69 -2.31 18.11
C HIS A 263 2.44 -1.33 19.26
N PHE A 264 3.45 -1.00 20.07
CA PHE A 264 3.36 0.07 21.07
C PHE A 264 3.14 1.44 20.42
N ASN A 265 3.80 1.73 19.29
CA ASN A 265 3.57 2.96 18.52
C ASN A 265 2.12 3.05 18.05
N SER A 266 1.60 1.94 17.54
CA SER A 266 0.22 1.83 17.06
C SER A 266 -0.78 2.06 18.20
N LEU A 267 -0.56 1.42 19.35
CA LEU A 267 -1.38 1.61 20.56
C LEU A 267 -1.34 3.06 21.05
N ARG A 268 -0.14 3.65 21.11
CA ARG A 268 0.04 5.05 21.49
C ARG A 268 -0.71 6.00 20.56
N SER A 269 -0.62 5.83 19.25
CA SER A 269 -1.32 6.69 18.29
C SER A 269 -2.84 6.67 18.52
N VAL A 270 -3.41 5.51 18.85
CA VAL A 270 -4.84 5.41 19.19
C VAL A 270 -5.15 6.11 20.53
N LEU A 271 -4.31 5.91 21.54
CA LEU A 271 -4.46 6.57 22.85
C LEU A 271 -4.37 8.10 22.73
N GLU A 272 -3.43 8.64 21.96
CA GLU A 272 -3.26 10.09 21.74
C GLU A 272 -4.50 10.70 21.07
N LYS A 273 -5.04 10.02 20.06
CA LYS A 273 -6.24 10.48 19.38
C LYS A 273 -7.47 10.39 20.27
N THR A 274 -7.54 9.36 21.10
CA THR A 274 -8.61 9.21 22.11
C THR A 274 -8.52 10.31 23.16
N ALA A 275 -7.33 10.60 23.68
CA ALA A 275 -7.09 11.69 24.62
C ALA A 275 -7.52 13.03 24.03
N THR A 276 -7.12 13.30 22.79
CA THR A 276 -7.51 14.50 22.04
C THR A 276 -9.04 14.60 21.88
N PHE A 277 -9.69 13.49 21.52
CA PHE A 277 -11.14 13.44 21.32
C PHE A 277 -11.93 13.75 22.61
N PHE A 278 -11.48 13.24 23.75
CA PHE A 278 -12.09 13.50 25.06
C PHE A 278 -11.61 14.81 25.72
N GLY A 279 -10.66 15.52 25.11
CA GLY A 279 -10.12 16.78 25.63
C GLY A 279 -9.21 16.61 26.84
N TYR A 280 -8.46 15.50 26.93
CA TYR A 280 -7.49 15.27 27.98
C TYR A 280 -6.15 15.94 27.68
N ASP A 281 -5.56 16.57 28.70
CA ASP A 281 -4.24 17.22 28.60
C ASP A 281 -3.08 16.22 28.51
N LYS A 282 -3.34 14.94 28.83
CA LYS A 282 -2.35 13.88 28.89
C LYS A 282 -2.91 12.54 28.42
N ILE A 283 -2.04 11.72 27.84
CA ILE A 283 -2.38 10.39 27.31
C ILE A 283 -2.66 9.36 28.41
N ASP A 284 -2.04 9.51 29.59
CA ASP A 284 -2.23 8.67 30.78
C ASP A 284 -3.71 8.63 31.19
N LYS A 285 -4.47 9.71 30.99
CA LYS A 285 -5.92 9.76 31.19
C LYS A 285 -6.70 8.68 30.43
N CYS A 286 -6.17 8.21 29.30
CA CYS A 286 -6.78 7.09 28.58
C CYS A 286 -6.64 5.74 29.30
N ILE A 287 -5.74 5.64 30.28
CA ILE A 287 -5.42 4.44 31.05
C ILE A 287 -5.48 4.67 32.58
N ASP A 288 -5.84 5.89 33.05
CA ASP A 288 -6.11 6.19 34.47
C ASP A 288 -7.08 5.16 35.06
N GLY A 289 -6.73 4.62 36.23
CA GLY A 289 -7.55 3.63 36.96
C GLY A 289 -7.20 2.17 36.69
N LEU A 290 -6.15 1.89 35.90
CA LEU A 290 -5.56 0.56 35.79
C LEU A 290 -4.47 0.35 36.85
N GLU A 291 -4.28 -0.89 37.32
CA GLU A 291 -3.18 -1.23 38.23
C GLU A 291 -1.83 -0.94 37.55
N ASP A 292 -0.98 -0.12 38.18
CA ASP A 292 0.34 0.34 37.72
C ASP A 292 0.38 1.43 36.62
N GLU A 293 -0.46 2.47 36.73
CA GLU A 293 -0.48 3.66 35.85
C GLU A 293 0.92 4.25 35.53
N VAL A 294 1.79 4.35 36.54
CA VAL A 294 3.18 4.86 36.40
C VAL A 294 4.05 3.94 35.53
N LEU A 295 3.86 2.62 35.62
CA LEU A 295 4.58 1.65 34.80
C LEU A 295 4.12 1.76 33.35
N PHE A 296 2.82 1.92 33.12
CA PHE A 296 2.26 2.07 31.78
C PHE A 296 2.69 3.37 31.10
N GLU A 297 2.70 4.49 31.83
CA GLU A 297 3.18 5.77 31.30
C GLU A 297 4.65 5.64 30.86
N ARG A 298 5.51 5.04 31.70
CA ARG A 298 6.92 4.79 31.36
C ARG A 298 7.07 3.84 30.19
N ALA A 299 6.27 2.77 30.13
CA ALA A 299 6.32 1.81 29.03
C ALA A 299 5.92 2.44 27.70
N LEU A 300 4.84 3.23 27.70
CA LEU A 300 4.43 3.99 26.52
C LEU A 300 5.58 4.91 26.10
N GLN A 301 6.15 5.71 27.00
CA GLN A 301 7.27 6.61 26.65
C GLN A 301 8.50 5.85 26.12
N LEU A 302 8.92 4.76 26.77
CA LEU A 302 10.13 4.01 26.40
C LEU A 302 9.98 3.25 25.08
N PHE A 303 8.88 2.51 24.91
CA PHE A 303 8.72 1.64 23.75
C PHE A 303 8.20 2.38 22.52
N SER A 304 7.72 3.62 22.67
CA SER A 304 7.27 4.43 21.54
C SER A 304 8.17 5.58 21.11
N HIS A 305 9.20 5.93 21.90
CA HIS A 305 10.25 6.86 21.48
C HIS A 305 11.58 6.17 21.13
N GLY A 306 11.67 4.86 21.28
CA GLY A 306 12.82 4.12 20.76
C GLY A 306 12.87 4.22 19.23
N LYS A 307 14.08 4.19 18.65
CA LYS A 307 14.32 4.17 17.19
C LYS A 307 13.83 2.87 16.52
N TYR A 308 12.68 2.34 16.92
CA TYR A 308 12.13 1.10 16.42
C TYR A 308 11.37 1.41 15.13
N SER A 309 12.04 1.13 14.02
CA SER A 309 11.49 1.23 12.68
C SER A 309 10.46 0.12 12.44
N ILE A 310 9.37 0.43 11.73
CA ILE A 310 8.46 -0.60 11.19
C ILE A 310 9.24 -1.56 10.26
N PHE A 311 10.33 -1.08 9.67
CA PHE A 311 11.18 -1.83 8.74
C PHE A 311 12.17 -2.78 9.43
N ASP A 312 12.31 -2.73 10.77
CA ASP A 312 13.13 -3.69 11.54
C ASP A 312 12.39 -4.13 12.82
N PRO A 313 11.37 -4.99 12.69
CA PRO A 313 10.49 -5.35 13.79
C PRO A 313 11.17 -6.31 14.77
N VAL A 314 11.47 -5.82 15.97
CA VAL A 314 12.00 -6.64 17.07
C VAL A 314 10.83 -7.22 17.88
N GLU A 315 10.77 -8.55 17.98
CA GLU A 315 9.80 -9.22 18.84
C GLU A 315 10.12 -8.91 20.31
N MET A 316 9.08 -8.58 21.09
CA MET A 316 9.28 -8.19 22.48
C MET A 316 9.52 -9.38 23.39
N GLY A 317 10.26 -9.18 24.48
CA GLY A 317 10.33 -10.16 25.58
C GLY A 317 8.98 -10.31 26.29
N ASP A 318 8.78 -11.44 26.97
CA ASP A 318 7.49 -11.82 27.57
C ASP A 318 6.95 -10.76 28.55
N ASP A 319 7.80 -10.16 29.38
CA ASP A 319 7.42 -9.08 30.31
C ASP A 319 6.78 -7.89 29.57
N ASN A 320 7.35 -7.50 28.44
CA ASN A 320 6.85 -6.39 27.63
C ASN A 320 5.58 -6.77 26.87
N LYS A 321 5.44 -8.05 26.46
CA LYS A 321 4.20 -8.56 25.86
C LYS A 321 3.05 -8.51 26.85
N ASP A 322 3.28 -8.94 28.08
CA ASP A 322 2.25 -8.94 29.11
C ASP A 322 1.88 -7.52 29.55
N LEU A 323 2.87 -6.62 29.61
CA LEU A 323 2.64 -5.20 29.80
C LEU A 323 1.76 -4.61 28.69
N PHE A 324 2.05 -4.91 27.43
CA PHE A 324 1.23 -4.49 26.28
C PHE A 324 -0.22 -4.99 26.39
N LYS A 325 -0.41 -6.28 26.70
CA LYS A 325 -1.74 -6.88 26.87
C LYS A 325 -2.54 -6.21 27.99
N ARG A 326 -1.90 -5.90 29.12
CA ARG A 326 -2.53 -5.19 30.25
C ARG A 326 -3.01 -3.80 29.84
N ILE A 327 -2.16 -3.02 29.15
CA ILE A 327 -2.50 -1.67 28.69
C ILE A 327 -3.67 -1.73 27.70
N LEU A 328 -3.60 -2.60 26.68
CA LEU A 328 -4.66 -2.72 25.68
C LEU A 328 -5.99 -3.16 26.33
N THR A 329 -5.95 -4.19 27.18
CA THR A 329 -7.16 -4.70 27.86
C THR A 329 -7.79 -3.62 28.74
N GLY A 330 -6.96 -2.90 29.50
CA GLY A 330 -7.44 -1.82 30.34
C GLY A 330 -8.06 -0.66 29.56
N PHE A 331 -7.45 -0.29 28.43
CA PHE A 331 -7.99 0.72 27.52
C PHE A 331 -9.34 0.29 26.93
N LEU A 332 -9.45 -0.96 26.46
CA LEU A 332 -10.68 -1.51 25.90
C LEU A 332 -11.81 -1.70 26.93
N ASN A 333 -11.48 -1.91 28.20
CA ASN A 333 -12.46 -1.99 29.27
C ASN A 333 -12.97 -0.62 29.70
N LYS A 334 -12.13 0.43 29.58
CA LYS A 334 -12.48 1.80 29.99
C LYS A 334 -13.42 2.48 29.00
N TYR A 335 -13.26 2.21 27.70
CA TYR A 335 -14.05 2.84 26.64
C TYR A 335 -14.84 1.80 25.85
N GLU A 336 -16.10 2.13 25.54
CA GLU A 336 -16.95 1.27 24.72
C GLU A 336 -16.62 1.49 23.24
N PHE A 337 -15.95 0.53 22.61
CA PHE A 337 -15.67 0.52 21.19
C PHE A 337 -16.64 -0.40 20.44
N TYR A 338 -17.28 0.11 19.40
CA TYR A 338 -18.01 -0.72 18.47
C TYR A 338 -17.03 -1.35 17.47
N PHE A 339 -16.77 -2.65 17.63
CA PHE A 339 -15.97 -3.42 16.69
C PHE A 339 -16.85 -3.95 15.55
N PRO A 340 -16.57 -3.59 14.28
CA PRO A 340 -17.31 -4.14 13.17
C PRO A 340 -17.15 -5.66 13.07
N LEU A 341 -18.24 -6.35 12.76
CA LEU A 341 -18.29 -7.81 12.55
C LEU A 341 -17.28 -8.33 11.51
N ILE A 342 -16.73 -7.45 10.66
CA ILE A 342 -15.66 -7.83 9.73
C ILE A 342 -14.41 -8.35 10.45
N PHE A 343 -14.16 -7.86 11.67
CA PHE A 343 -12.99 -8.21 12.47
C PHE A 343 -13.21 -9.43 13.35
N GLU A 344 -14.46 -9.78 13.63
CA GLU A 344 -14.81 -10.99 14.35
C GLU A 344 -14.49 -12.22 13.50
N GLU A 345 -13.61 -13.06 14.01
CA GLU A 345 -13.49 -14.42 13.51
C GLU A 345 -14.69 -15.17 14.10
N VAL A 346 -15.60 -15.62 13.23
CA VAL A 346 -16.61 -16.58 13.64
C VAL A 346 -15.82 -17.78 14.11
N ALA A 347 -15.72 -17.97 15.43
CA ALA A 347 -15.23 -19.20 16.01
C ALA A 347 -15.99 -20.31 15.28
N ALA A 348 -15.26 -21.11 14.52
CA ALA A 348 -15.85 -22.18 13.74
C ALA A 348 -16.73 -22.98 14.70
N ALA A 349 -18.05 -22.86 14.54
CA ALA A 349 -18.96 -23.78 15.17
C ALA A 349 -18.48 -25.16 14.71
N GLU A 350 -18.06 -25.99 15.65
CA GLU A 350 -17.89 -27.41 15.45
C GLU A 350 -19.23 -27.94 14.94
N VAL A 351 -19.42 -27.90 13.61
CA VAL A 351 -20.45 -28.69 12.96
C VAL A 351 -19.94 -30.11 13.07
N GLN A 352 -20.40 -30.80 14.11
CA GLN A 352 -20.40 -32.26 14.14
C GLN A 352 -20.96 -32.74 12.81
N GLN A 353 -20.09 -33.28 11.95
CA GLN A 353 -20.51 -33.95 10.73
C GLN A 353 -21.32 -35.19 11.15
N PRO A 354 -22.55 -35.38 10.66
CA PRO A 354 -23.13 -36.72 10.66
C PRO A 354 -22.38 -37.55 9.61
N GLU A 355 -22.06 -38.79 9.98
CA GLU A 355 -21.38 -39.81 9.18
C GLU A 355 -21.87 -39.86 7.73
N VAL A 356 -21.10 -39.31 6.79
CA VAL A 356 -21.15 -39.69 5.38
C VAL A 356 -19.72 -39.83 4.85
N ALA A 357 -18.91 -40.62 5.54
CA ALA A 357 -17.57 -41.01 5.13
C ALA A 357 -17.41 -42.53 5.23
N GLN A 358 -18.31 -43.28 4.58
CA GLN A 358 -18.10 -44.72 4.33
C GLN A 358 -18.67 -45.23 3.00
N ALA A 359 -19.05 -44.34 2.07
CA ALA A 359 -19.62 -44.75 0.78
C ALA A 359 -18.69 -44.55 -0.45
N VAL A 360 -17.48 -44.01 -0.29
CA VAL A 360 -16.59 -43.70 -1.44
C VAL A 360 -15.39 -44.66 -1.55
N ALA A 361 -15.14 -45.51 -0.56
CA ALA A 361 -14.03 -46.49 -0.59
C ALA A 361 -14.39 -47.85 -1.22
N ALA A 362 -15.63 -48.08 -1.67
CA ALA A 362 -16.10 -49.36 -2.19
C ALA A 362 -16.35 -49.39 -3.71
N ALA A 363 -16.06 -48.31 -4.44
CA ALA A 363 -16.42 -48.18 -5.87
C ALA A 363 -15.23 -48.10 -6.84
N LEU A 364 -14.01 -48.45 -6.41
CA LEU A 364 -12.80 -48.42 -7.26
C LEU A 364 -12.04 -49.75 -7.34
N SER A 365 -12.66 -50.88 -6.99
CA SER A 365 -12.00 -52.20 -6.98
C SER A 365 -12.59 -53.23 -7.94
N GLU A 366 -13.28 -52.84 -9.02
CA GLU A 366 -13.70 -53.79 -10.05
C GLU A 366 -13.48 -53.29 -11.47
N VAL A 367 -12.86 -54.17 -12.27
CA VAL A 367 -12.81 -54.25 -13.74
C VAL A 367 -11.71 -53.47 -14.49
N VAL A 368 -10.49 -54.04 -14.50
CA VAL A 368 -9.67 -54.14 -15.72
C VAL A 368 -9.02 -55.54 -15.74
N PRO A 369 -9.36 -56.45 -16.68
CA PRO A 369 -8.66 -57.72 -16.80
C PRO A 369 -7.35 -57.55 -17.57
N ILE A 370 -6.27 -58.00 -16.95
CA ILE A 370 -4.96 -58.25 -17.56
C ILE A 370 -5.10 -59.49 -18.45
N VAL A 371 -4.77 -59.36 -19.74
CA VAL A 371 -4.70 -60.49 -20.68
C VAL A 371 -3.25 -60.92 -20.80
N GLU A 372 -2.95 -62.17 -20.44
CA GLU A 372 -1.63 -62.79 -20.68
C GLU A 372 -1.57 -63.50 -22.05
N PRO A 373 -0.38 -63.57 -22.67
CA PRO A 373 -0.19 -64.09 -24.02
C PRO A 373 0.09 -65.60 -24.00
N ASP A 374 -0.84 -66.40 -24.55
CA ASP A 374 -0.60 -67.64 -25.32
C ASP A 374 -1.81 -68.60 -25.23
N GLN A 375 -2.72 -68.48 -26.20
CA GLN A 375 -3.57 -69.55 -26.77
C GLN A 375 -4.11 -69.00 -28.11
N LEU A 376 -3.41 -69.20 -29.24
CA LEU A 376 -3.55 -70.29 -30.23
C LEU A 376 -4.76 -70.21 -31.18
N ASN A 377 -4.43 -69.95 -32.45
CA ASN A 377 -4.94 -70.60 -33.67
C ASN A 377 -6.46 -70.82 -33.84
N SER A 378 -7.08 -70.00 -34.68
CA SER A 378 -7.77 -70.44 -35.92
C SER A 378 -8.19 -69.25 -36.78
#